data_AF-A0A7S2NY97-F1
#
_entry.id   AF-A0A7S2NY97-F1
#
_cell.length_a   1.000
_cell.length_b   1.000
_cell.length_c   1.000
_cell.angle_alpha   90.00
_cell.angle_beta   90.00
_cell.angle_gamma   90.00
#
_symmetry.space_group_name_H-M   'P 1'
#
loop_
_entity.id
_entity.type
_entity.pdbx_description
1 polymer ?
#
loop_
_entity_poly.entity_id
_entity_poly.type
_entity_poly.pdbx_seq_one_letter_code
_entity_poly.pdbx_strand_id
1 'polypeptide(L)'
;PEAEPAGDAISGYAGDETLGEPEAEPAGEQPAAGPEKRHHARRGSFLVIGDWGYDVKNHYENLNWGECVKAIAQRMDEKFDQLGDVKFVINVGDSFYPSGVASKKDPQWQKKWRDVFSPKLRSVPWFSVYGNHDLHIDPCACTDDLSQCAQINADATNLDFFVMPNYTYYTPFPELDMEIIGMDMNYFMPGWDNKLKISELGFPDCQWTPCKDTCKSRFAQRMGASVDLFFDRVEHSKAKNLLVFSHYPTDYFTGGAPWLLDGFRNKTNHDIFYFGGHRHSTDTWSTCSISPNTNWLVGGGGGYSCDSDDQGFVVGEVHADYSVDTYAVLVDKELCCLPPTTTSTSSTSEAEPMWT
;
A
#
# COMPACT_ATOMS: atom_id res chain seq x y z
N PRO A 1 -34.15 -89.21 -33.37
CA PRO A 1 -32.74 -89.06 -32.93
C PRO A 1 -32.71 -88.11 -31.71
N GLU A 2 -33.27 -88.56 -30.59
CA GLU A 2 -32.59 -89.25 -29.46
C GLU A 2 -31.69 -88.26 -28.68
N ALA A 3 -31.89 -87.95 -27.40
CA ALA A 3 -32.66 -88.62 -26.35
C ALA A 3 -33.05 -87.64 -25.21
N GLU A 4 -34.23 -87.86 -24.63
CA GLU A 4 -34.63 -87.58 -23.24
C GLU A 4 -33.75 -88.41 -22.24
N PRO A 5 -33.83 -88.33 -20.87
CA PRO A 5 -35.03 -88.02 -20.08
C PRO A 5 -34.89 -87.46 -18.64
N ALA A 6 -36.08 -87.30 -18.03
CA ALA A 6 -36.46 -87.58 -16.62
C ALA A 6 -35.89 -86.67 -15.51
N GLY A 7 -36.63 -86.28 -14.48
CA GLY A 7 -37.92 -86.76 -13.98
C GLY A 7 -37.84 -86.87 -12.46
N ASP A 8 -38.92 -86.45 -11.77
CA ASP A 8 -39.31 -86.77 -10.38
C ASP A 8 -38.40 -86.31 -9.21
N ALA A 9 -38.85 -86.11 -7.97
CA ALA A 9 -40.14 -85.83 -7.34
C ALA A 9 -39.87 -85.61 -5.83
N ILE A 10 -40.53 -84.60 -5.24
CA ILE A 10 -41.20 -84.56 -3.92
C ILE A 10 -40.45 -84.90 -2.60
N SER A 11 -40.64 -83.98 -1.63
CA SER A 11 -40.77 -84.09 -0.15
C SER A 11 -39.76 -83.17 0.56
N GLY A 12 -40.03 -82.45 1.65
CA GLY A 12 -41.16 -82.33 2.56
C GLY A 12 -40.61 -81.93 3.94
N TYR A 13 -41.05 -80.78 4.48
CA TYR A 13 -41.06 -80.33 5.89
C TYR A 13 -39.74 -80.18 6.70
N ALA A 14 -39.47 -78.94 7.17
CA ALA A 14 -39.63 -78.48 8.58
C ALA A 14 -38.48 -77.56 9.09
N GLY A 15 -38.87 -76.38 9.64
CA GLY A 15 -38.13 -75.55 10.62
C GLY A 15 -36.84 -74.88 10.12
N ASP A 16 -36.54 -73.62 10.41
CA ASP A 16 -36.70 -72.82 11.62
C ASP A 16 -36.51 -71.35 11.24
N GLU A 17 -37.20 -70.45 11.94
CA GLU A 17 -37.19 -69.01 11.72
C GLU A 17 -35.97 -68.37 12.42
N THR A 18 -35.12 -67.69 11.65
CA THR A 18 -34.30 -66.59 12.20
C THR A 18 -34.37 -65.40 11.24
N LEU A 19 -35.13 -64.38 11.64
CA LEU A 19 -35.22 -63.09 10.98
C LEU A 19 -33.88 -62.35 11.14
N GLY A 20 -33.09 -62.28 10.07
CA GLY A 20 -31.93 -61.41 9.93
C GLY A 20 -32.31 -60.11 9.20
N GLU A 21 -31.86 -58.99 9.74
CA GLU A 21 -32.08 -57.62 9.27
C GLU A 21 -31.56 -57.38 7.83
N PRO A 22 -32.12 -56.41 7.07
CA PRO A 22 -31.67 -56.13 5.72
C PRO A 22 -30.28 -55.49 5.68
N GLU A 23 -29.42 -56.02 4.80
CA GLU A 23 -28.07 -55.53 4.54
C GLU A 23 -28.07 -54.05 4.13
N ALA A 24 -27.27 -53.25 4.85
CA ALA A 24 -26.98 -51.87 4.48
C ALA A 24 -25.95 -51.85 3.33
N GLU A 25 -26.27 -51.10 2.26
CA GLU A 25 -25.36 -50.85 1.16
C GLU A 25 -24.04 -50.19 1.63
N PRO A 26 -22.89 -50.49 0.98
CA PRO A 26 -21.63 -49.90 1.36
C PRO A 26 -21.64 -48.39 1.06
N ALA A 27 -21.33 -47.59 2.08
CA ALA A 27 -21.13 -46.16 1.94
C ALA A 27 -20.05 -45.89 0.89
N GLY A 28 -20.43 -45.19 -0.18
CA GLY A 28 -19.50 -44.74 -1.22
C GLY A 28 -18.41 -43.86 -0.62
N GLU A 29 -17.16 -44.12 -1.02
CA GLU A 29 -16.01 -43.27 -0.73
C GLU A 29 -16.31 -41.83 -1.12
N GLN A 30 -16.19 -40.92 -0.16
CA GLN A 30 -16.15 -39.49 -0.45
C GLN A 30 -14.95 -39.20 -1.35
N PRO A 31 -15.10 -38.38 -2.40
CA PRO A 31 -13.98 -38.02 -3.25
C PRO A 31 -12.94 -37.27 -2.41
N ALA A 32 -11.69 -37.74 -2.50
CA ALA A 32 -10.54 -37.12 -1.86
C ALA A 32 -10.53 -35.61 -2.16
N ALA A 33 -10.45 -34.81 -1.10
CA ALA A 33 -10.22 -33.38 -1.20
C ALA A 33 -9.04 -33.12 -2.14
N GLY A 34 -9.25 -32.24 -3.13
CA GLY A 34 -8.17 -31.76 -3.99
C GLY A 34 -7.03 -31.15 -3.16
N PRO A 35 -5.85 -30.95 -3.77
CA PRO A 35 -4.68 -30.50 -3.01
C PRO A 35 -5.00 -29.15 -2.39
N GLU A 36 -5.11 -29.11 -1.05
CA GLU A 36 -5.10 -27.87 -0.31
C GLU A 36 -3.85 -27.10 -0.74
N LYS A 37 -4.03 -25.84 -1.16
CA LYS A 37 -2.92 -24.91 -1.30
C LYS A 37 -2.19 -24.95 0.03
N ARG A 38 -0.96 -25.47 0.04
CA ARG A 38 -0.10 -25.38 1.22
C ARG A 38 0.11 -23.91 1.48
N HIS A 39 -0.68 -23.34 2.40
CA HIS A 39 -0.36 -22.07 3.01
C HIS A 39 0.99 -22.31 3.69
N HIS A 40 2.07 -21.83 3.08
CA HIS A 40 3.34 -21.76 3.76
C HIS A 40 3.08 -21.04 5.08
N ALA A 41 3.58 -21.57 6.20
CA ALA A 41 3.44 -20.90 7.48
C ALA A 41 3.94 -19.46 7.34
N ARG A 42 3.09 -18.48 7.58
CA ARG A 42 3.45 -17.06 7.45
C ARG A 42 4.29 -16.62 8.65
N ARG A 43 5.32 -15.81 8.41
CA ARG A 43 6.19 -15.22 9.46
C ARG A 43 5.62 -13.91 9.99
N GLY A 44 4.99 -13.15 9.11
CA GLY A 44 4.31 -11.92 9.44
C GLY A 44 3.76 -11.26 8.18
N SER A 45 3.05 -10.17 8.40
CA SER A 45 2.50 -9.35 7.33
C SER A 45 2.79 -7.88 7.57
N PHE A 46 2.62 -7.07 6.53
CA PHE A 46 2.70 -5.62 6.59
C PHE A 46 1.64 -4.98 5.70
N LEU A 47 1.29 -3.74 6.00
CA LEU A 47 0.37 -2.94 5.18
C LEU A 47 1.12 -1.75 4.58
N VAL A 48 0.66 -1.24 3.43
CA VAL A 48 1.22 -0.04 2.78
C VAL A 48 0.09 0.87 2.34
N ILE A 49 0.16 2.14 2.67
CA ILE A 49 -0.83 3.16 2.33
C ILE A 49 -0.14 4.53 2.14
N GLY A 50 -0.75 5.44 1.40
CA GLY A 50 -0.29 6.82 1.17
C GLY A 50 -1.45 7.76 0.89
N ASP A 51 -1.19 9.06 0.91
CA ASP A 51 -2.07 10.09 0.34
C ASP A 51 -3.50 10.07 0.94
N TRP A 52 -3.62 9.82 2.25
CA TRP A 52 -4.91 9.73 2.96
C TRP A 52 -5.31 11.01 3.70
N GLY A 53 -4.47 12.05 3.70
CA GLY A 53 -4.51 13.19 4.61
C GLY A 53 -5.69 14.16 4.47
N TYR A 54 -6.90 13.67 4.20
CA TYR A 54 -8.11 14.41 3.88
C TYR A 54 -8.32 15.68 4.75
N ASP A 55 -8.63 16.76 4.06
CA ASP A 55 -8.87 18.15 4.44
C ASP A 55 -10.15 18.73 3.80
N VAL A 56 -11.19 18.93 4.59
CA VAL A 56 -12.50 19.42 4.12
C VAL A 56 -12.52 20.70 3.25
N LYS A 57 -11.44 21.49 3.17
CA LYS A 57 -11.39 22.76 2.43
C LYS A 57 -10.64 22.70 1.10
N ASN A 58 -9.75 21.73 0.87
CA ASN A 58 -8.74 21.81 -0.21
C ASN A 58 -8.65 20.54 -1.07
N HIS A 59 -9.79 19.96 -1.43
CA HIS A 59 -9.86 18.85 -2.38
C HIS A 59 -10.55 19.24 -3.66
N TYR A 60 -10.20 18.53 -4.73
CA TYR A 60 -10.94 18.60 -5.98
C TYR A 60 -12.42 18.27 -5.73
N GLU A 61 -13.29 19.12 -6.30
CA GLU A 61 -14.69 19.31 -5.91
C GLU A 61 -15.56 18.04 -5.99
N ASN A 62 -16.57 17.98 -5.10
CA ASN A 62 -17.80 17.16 -5.16
C ASN A 62 -17.78 15.71 -4.67
N LEU A 63 -17.05 15.37 -3.60
CA LEU A 63 -16.94 13.96 -3.15
C LEU A 63 -16.91 13.82 -1.62
N ASN A 64 -17.50 12.74 -1.10
CA ASN A 64 -17.57 12.41 0.32
C ASN A 64 -16.27 11.74 0.80
N TRP A 65 -15.13 12.34 0.51
CA TRP A 65 -13.80 11.77 0.76
C TRP A 65 -13.51 11.42 2.22
N GLY A 66 -14.15 12.13 3.16
CA GLY A 66 -14.13 11.75 4.57
C GLY A 66 -14.70 10.35 4.83
N GLU A 67 -15.58 9.84 3.96
CA GLU A 67 -16.05 8.45 3.96
C GLU A 67 -15.07 7.50 3.26
N CYS A 68 -14.44 7.91 2.15
CA CYS A 68 -13.44 7.08 1.46
C CYS A 68 -12.30 6.67 2.40
N VAL A 69 -11.63 7.63 3.04
CA VAL A 69 -10.51 7.33 3.96
C VAL A 69 -10.98 6.46 5.13
N LYS A 70 -12.18 6.70 5.66
CA LYS A 70 -12.75 5.87 6.75
C LYS A 70 -13.07 4.46 6.30
N ALA A 71 -13.59 4.28 5.09
CA ALA A 71 -13.84 2.97 4.51
C ALA A 71 -12.53 2.20 4.30
N ILE A 72 -11.49 2.87 3.80
CA ILE A 72 -10.15 2.29 3.66
C ILE A 72 -9.60 1.90 5.04
N ALA A 73 -9.66 2.79 6.04
CA ALA A 73 -9.22 2.49 7.40
C ALA A 73 -9.99 1.31 8.02
N GLN A 74 -11.30 1.21 7.79
CA GLN A 74 -12.10 0.06 8.22
C GLN A 74 -11.63 -1.23 7.54
N ARG A 75 -11.36 -1.22 6.23
CA ARG A 75 -10.81 -2.39 5.53
C ARG A 75 -9.42 -2.77 6.02
N MET A 76 -8.60 -1.80 6.39
CA MET A 76 -7.31 -2.06 7.06
C MET A 76 -7.52 -2.74 8.41
N ASP A 77 -8.50 -2.30 9.21
CA ASP A 77 -8.84 -2.94 10.48
C ASP A 77 -9.31 -4.39 10.31
N GLU A 78 -10.19 -4.65 9.35
CA GLU A 78 -10.67 -5.98 9.00
C GLU A 78 -9.52 -6.88 8.55
N LYS A 79 -8.64 -6.35 7.70
CA LYS A 79 -7.49 -7.09 7.18
C LYS A 79 -6.46 -7.35 8.26
N PHE A 80 -6.23 -6.42 9.18
CA PHE A 80 -5.34 -6.58 10.32
C PHE A 80 -5.79 -7.76 11.20
N ASP A 81 -7.09 -7.88 11.48
CA ASP A 81 -7.63 -9.01 12.24
C ASP A 81 -7.55 -10.33 11.47
N GLN A 82 -7.83 -10.32 10.17
CA GLN A 82 -7.73 -11.50 9.32
C GLN A 82 -6.30 -12.05 9.23
N LEU A 83 -5.30 -11.15 9.17
CA LEU A 83 -3.90 -11.53 9.12
C LEU A 83 -3.40 -11.99 10.49
N GLY A 84 -3.76 -11.29 11.56
CA GLY A 84 -3.42 -11.64 12.95
C GLY A 84 -1.92 -11.50 13.29
N ASP A 85 -1.09 -11.11 12.33
CA ASP A 85 0.38 -11.07 12.44
C ASP A 85 1.01 -9.85 11.74
N VAL A 86 0.24 -8.77 11.58
CA VAL A 86 0.75 -7.50 11.01
C VAL A 86 1.84 -6.96 11.92
N LYS A 87 3.03 -6.73 11.35
CA LYS A 87 4.24 -6.31 12.07
C LYS A 87 4.48 -4.81 11.99
N PHE A 88 4.07 -4.16 10.90
CA PHE A 88 4.23 -2.73 10.66
C PHE A 88 3.32 -2.24 9.53
N VAL A 89 3.24 -0.92 9.40
CA VAL A 89 2.63 -0.21 8.27
C VAL A 89 3.70 0.65 7.59
N ILE A 90 3.70 0.70 6.26
CA ILE A 90 4.47 1.63 5.45
C ILE A 90 3.56 2.77 5.02
N ASN A 91 4.01 3.99 5.26
CA ASN A 91 3.38 5.24 4.87
C ASN A 91 4.23 5.91 3.78
N VAL A 92 3.69 6.00 2.56
CA VAL A 92 4.40 6.62 1.43
C VAL A 92 4.26 8.15 1.38
N GLY A 93 3.68 8.79 2.39
CA GLY A 93 3.64 10.25 2.52
C GLY A 93 2.30 10.87 2.14
N ASP A 94 2.26 12.20 2.14
CA ASP A 94 1.06 13.04 2.03
C ASP A 94 -0.01 12.67 3.06
N SER A 95 0.48 12.55 4.30
CA SER A 95 -0.32 12.16 5.46
C SER A 95 -1.23 13.28 5.96
N PHE A 96 -0.87 14.54 5.65
CA PHE A 96 -1.59 15.72 6.13
C PHE A 96 -1.74 16.77 5.03
N TYR A 97 -2.79 16.64 4.20
CA TYR A 97 -3.15 17.70 3.25
C TYR A 97 -3.72 18.96 3.96
N PRO A 98 -3.74 20.12 3.29
CA PRO A 98 -3.01 20.41 2.07
C PRO A 98 -1.55 20.79 2.32
N SER A 99 -1.10 20.92 3.58
CA SER A 99 0.15 21.64 3.86
C SER A 99 1.00 21.08 5.00
N GLY A 100 0.73 19.86 5.45
CA GLY A 100 1.52 19.21 6.49
C GLY A 100 1.08 19.62 7.90
N VAL A 101 1.97 19.38 8.86
CA VAL A 101 1.80 19.72 10.27
C VAL A 101 2.92 20.65 10.73
N ALA A 102 2.60 21.64 11.56
CA ALA A 102 3.59 22.62 12.02
C ALA A 102 4.38 22.16 13.26
N SER A 103 3.88 21.16 13.99
CA SER A 103 4.55 20.58 15.17
C SER A 103 3.95 19.24 15.58
N LYS A 104 4.60 18.54 16.52
CA LYS A 104 4.05 17.35 17.21
C LYS A 104 2.74 17.60 17.98
N LYS A 105 2.40 18.87 18.25
CA LYS A 105 1.16 19.29 18.94
C LYS A 105 0.06 19.73 17.98
N ASP A 106 0.31 19.69 16.67
CA ASP A 106 -0.65 20.10 15.66
C ASP A 106 -1.92 19.22 15.76
N PRO A 107 -3.13 19.81 15.87
CA PRO A 107 -4.38 19.05 15.96
C PRO A 107 -4.66 18.08 14.81
N GLN A 108 -4.00 18.24 13.65
CA GLN A 108 -4.16 17.32 12.52
C GLN A 108 -3.68 15.90 12.84
N TRP A 109 -2.69 15.75 13.72
CA TRP A 109 -2.27 14.45 14.26
C TRP A 109 -3.42 13.67 14.90
N GLN A 110 -4.31 14.36 15.60
CA GLN A 110 -5.51 13.74 16.15
C GLN A 110 -6.52 13.48 15.03
N LYS A 111 -6.91 14.54 14.32
CA LYS A 111 -8.05 14.53 13.39
C LYS A 111 -7.87 13.61 12.18
N LYS A 112 -6.65 13.54 11.62
CA LYS A 112 -6.38 12.87 10.34
C LYS A 112 -5.70 11.52 10.50
N TRP A 113 -5.11 11.25 11.67
CA TRP A 113 -4.46 9.97 11.93
C TRP A 113 -5.10 9.20 13.09
N ARG A 114 -5.19 9.76 14.30
CA ARG A 114 -5.69 9.00 15.46
C ARG A 114 -7.20 8.76 15.46
N ASP A 115 -7.97 9.69 14.91
CA ASP A 115 -9.44 9.57 14.77
C ASP A 115 -9.84 8.73 13.55
N VAL A 116 -8.92 8.54 12.59
CA VAL A 116 -9.15 7.80 11.35
C VAL A 116 -8.70 6.35 11.49
N PHE A 117 -7.47 6.13 11.95
CA PHE A 117 -6.89 4.80 12.12
C PHE A 117 -7.00 4.35 13.58
N SER A 118 -7.55 3.15 13.76
CA SER A 118 -7.85 2.61 15.08
C SER A 118 -6.59 2.49 15.97
N PRO A 119 -6.77 2.43 17.31
CA PRO A 119 -5.67 2.11 18.22
C PRO A 119 -4.95 0.80 17.86
N LYS A 120 -5.65 -0.16 17.24
CA LYS A 120 -5.09 -1.43 16.80
C LYS A 120 -4.13 -1.23 15.63
N LEU A 121 -4.52 -0.52 14.58
CA LEU A 121 -3.63 -0.18 13.47
C LEU A 121 -2.42 0.66 13.92
N ARG A 122 -2.60 1.49 14.95
CA ARG A 122 -1.52 2.30 15.55
C ARG A 122 -0.70 1.55 16.63
N SER A 123 -1.02 0.29 16.91
CA SER A 123 -0.27 -0.53 17.88
C SER A 123 1.02 -1.11 17.31
N VAL A 124 1.20 -1.03 16.00
CA VAL A 124 2.42 -1.41 15.26
C VAL A 124 3.12 -0.15 14.72
N PRO A 125 4.43 -0.18 14.47
CA PRO A 125 5.14 0.96 13.91
C PRO A 125 4.65 1.33 12.50
N TRP A 126 4.50 2.63 12.26
CA TRP A 126 4.24 3.21 10.93
C TRP A 126 5.53 3.83 10.40
N PHE A 127 6.25 3.12 9.53
CA PHE A 127 7.45 3.66 8.88
C PHE A 127 7.03 4.64 7.80
N SER A 128 7.56 5.86 7.80
CA SER A 128 7.04 6.96 6.99
C SER A 128 8.11 7.74 6.27
N VAL A 129 7.74 8.30 5.12
CA VAL A 129 8.47 9.35 4.41
C VAL A 129 7.61 10.60 4.28
N TYR A 130 8.22 11.72 3.89
CA TYR A 130 7.51 12.94 3.56
C TYR A 130 6.97 12.87 2.13
N GLY A 131 5.69 13.20 1.95
CA GLY A 131 5.18 13.64 0.65
C GLY A 131 5.37 15.14 0.44
N ASN A 132 4.99 15.64 -0.74
CA ASN A 132 5.21 17.06 -1.07
C ASN A 132 4.33 17.98 -0.21
N HIS A 133 3.10 17.59 0.07
CA HIS A 133 2.18 18.40 0.88
C HIS A 133 2.59 18.43 2.35
N ASP A 134 3.21 17.36 2.85
CA ASP A 134 3.69 17.29 4.23
C ASP A 134 4.74 18.37 4.57
N LEU A 135 5.47 18.85 3.56
CA LEU A 135 6.60 19.75 3.72
C LEU A 135 6.26 21.23 3.59
N HIS A 136 5.01 21.61 3.29
CA HIS A 136 4.69 23.03 3.08
C HIS A 136 4.91 23.85 4.36
N ILE A 137 4.37 23.43 5.50
CA ILE A 137 4.52 24.13 6.79
C ILE A 137 5.38 23.40 7.82
N ASP A 138 5.79 22.15 7.56
CA ASP A 138 6.69 21.45 8.47
C ASP A 138 8.04 22.21 8.52
N PRO A 139 8.54 22.58 9.72
CA PRO A 139 9.85 23.22 9.86
C PRO A 139 10.98 22.48 9.14
N CYS A 140 10.85 21.15 9.00
CA CYS A 140 11.82 20.28 8.34
C CYS A 140 12.08 20.65 6.88
N ALA A 141 11.20 21.39 6.20
CA ALA A 141 11.50 21.86 4.85
C ALA A 141 12.67 22.85 4.82
N CYS A 142 12.92 23.55 5.93
CA CYS A 142 13.81 24.71 5.98
C CYS A 142 14.99 24.57 6.95
N THR A 143 15.03 23.47 7.71
CA THR A 143 16.10 23.18 8.67
C THR A 143 16.57 21.73 8.55
N ASP A 144 17.83 21.49 8.89
CA ASP A 144 18.38 20.14 9.08
C ASP A 144 18.41 19.74 10.56
N ASP A 145 17.98 20.64 11.46
CA ASP A 145 17.75 20.33 12.86
C ASP A 145 16.47 19.49 12.99
N LEU A 146 16.66 18.16 12.97
CA LEU A 146 15.60 17.17 13.04
C LEU A 146 14.70 17.32 14.28
N SER A 147 15.18 17.97 15.35
CA SER A 147 14.37 18.20 16.56
C SER A 147 13.23 19.20 16.36
N GLN A 148 13.31 20.02 15.31
CA GLN A 148 12.27 20.99 14.95
C GLN A 148 11.20 20.42 14.02
N CYS A 149 11.50 19.31 13.34
CA CYS A 149 10.62 18.70 12.36
C CYS A 149 9.35 18.15 13.02
N ALA A 150 8.20 18.38 12.40
CA ALA A 150 6.93 18.00 13.00
C ALA A 150 6.61 16.51 12.81
N GLN A 151 7.05 15.90 11.70
CA GLN A 151 6.82 14.46 11.46
C GLN A 151 7.99 13.56 11.87
N ILE A 152 9.24 14.02 11.79
CA ILE A 152 10.40 13.24 12.25
C ILE A 152 10.22 12.77 13.70
N ASN A 153 10.47 11.49 13.93
CA ASN A 153 10.47 10.87 15.25
C ASN A 153 11.48 9.71 15.22
N ALA A 154 12.59 9.92 15.92
CA ALA A 154 13.66 8.93 16.05
C ALA A 154 13.39 7.89 17.15
N ASP A 155 12.44 8.15 18.04
CA ASP A 155 12.02 7.17 19.03
C ASP A 155 11.02 6.20 18.42
N ALA A 156 11.53 5.09 17.89
CA ALA A 156 10.72 4.02 17.32
C ALA A 156 9.80 3.32 18.33
N THR A 157 9.97 3.55 19.64
CA THR A 157 9.08 3.02 20.68
C THR A 157 7.90 3.94 20.96
N ASN A 158 8.00 5.22 20.57
CA ASN A 158 6.93 6.19 20.67
C ASN A 158 5.98 6.09 19.49
N LEU A 159 5.00 5.18 19.60
CA LEU A 159 3.97 4.96 18.58
C LEU A 159 2.84 6.01 18.60
N ASP A 160 2.97 7.09 19.36
CA ASP A 160 2.14 8.29 19.17
C ASP A 160 2.57 9.08 17.93
N PHE A 161 3.64 8.70 17.24
CA PHE A 161 4.04 9.29 15.97
C PHE A 161 4.54 8.21 15.02
N PHE A 162 4.74 8.58 13.76
CA PHE A 162 5.40 7.71 12.78
C PHE A 162 6.81 7.33 13.24
N VAL A 163 7.30 6.18 12.80
CA VAL A 163 8.72 5.82 12.90
C VAL A 163 9.42 6.42 11.68
N MET A 164 10.02 7.59 11.88
CA MET A 164 10.68 8.35 10.84
C MET A 164 11.91 9.04 11.45
N PRO A 165 13.01 8.32 11.67
CA PRO A 165 14.14 8.84 12.44
C PRO A 165 14.92 9.94 11.72
N ASN A 166 14.77 10.04 10.39
CA ASN A 166 15.42 11.03 9.54
C ASN A 166 14.63 11.19 8.23
N TYR A 167 14.95 12.16 7.38
CA TYR A 167 14.31 12.32 6.06
C TYR A 167 14.58 11.12 5.14
N THR A 168 15.72 10.47 5.29
CA THR A 168 16.03 9.20 4.66
C THR A 168 16.72 8.29 5.67
N TYR A 169 16.35 7.02 5.69
CA TYR A 169 16.81 6.09 6.72
C TYR A 169 16.63 4.64 6.27
N TYR A 170 17.25 3.74 7.02
CA TYR A 170 16.98 2.31 6.92
C TYR A 170 16.76 1.72 8.31
N THR A 171 15.96 0.66 8.37
CA THR A 171 15.66 -0.09 9.59
C THR A 171 15.74 -1.58 9.29
N PRO A 172 16.72 -2.31 9.86
CA PRO A 172 16.74 -3.76 9.79
C PRO A 172 15.52 -4.36 10.49
N PHE A 173 14.90 -5.37 9.88
CA PHE A 173 13.79 -6.13 10.43
C PHE A 173 14.10 -7.64 10.38
N PRO A 174 15.01 -8.14 11.25
CA PRO A 174 15.56 -9.50 11.14
C PRO A 174 14.52 -10.63 11.24
N GLU A 175 13.39 -10.39 11.92
CA GLU A 175 12.29 -11.37 12.05
C GLU A 175 11.74 -11.80 10.67
N LEU A 176 11.76 -10.88 9.69
CA LEU A 176 11.26 -11.10 8.33
C LEU A 176 12.37 -11.20 7.28
N ASP A 177 13.64 -11.27 7.72
CA ASP A 177 14.83 -11.20 6.84
C ASP A 177 14.71 -10.04 5.83
N MET A 178 14.34 -8.88 6.37
CA MET A 178 14.00 -7.69 5.61
C MET A 178 14.76 -6.47 6.14
N GLU A 179 15.06 -5.53 5.26
CA GLU A 179 15.48 -4.18 5.64
C GLU A 179 14.59 -3.16 4.96
N ILE A 180 14.05 -2.23 5.75
CA ILE A 180 13.15 -1.17 5.31
C ILE A 180 13.99 0.06 4.98
N ILE A 181 13.77 0.70 3.84
CA ILE A 181 14.52 1.85 3.35
C ILE A 181 13.54 2.96 2.94
N GLY A 182 13.51 4.05 3.71
CA GLY A 182 12.71 5.25 3.42
C GLY A 182 13.54 6.31 2.70
N MET A 183 13.04 6.83 1.58
CA MET A 183 13.72 7.79 0.71
C MET A 183 12.93 9.11 0.59
N ASP A 184 13.60 10.24 0.80
CA ASP A 184 13.06 11.57 0.50
C ASP A 184 13.38 11.91 -0.96
N MET A 185 12.38 11.74 -1.82
CA MET A 185 12.50 11.92 -3.27
C MET A 185 11.75 13.16 -3.76
N ASN A 186 11.43 14.13 -2.91
CA ASN A 186 10.66 15.36 -3.25
C ASN A 186 11.25 16.18 -4.42
N TYR A 187 12.55 16.05 -4.67
CA TYR A 187 13.17 16.64 -5.86
C TYR A 187 12.67 16.06 -7.20
N PHE A 188 12.00 14.91 -7.18
CA PHE A 188 11.40 14.27 -8.35
C PHE A 188 9.95 14.67 -8.61
N MET A 189 9.39 15.67 -7.91
CA MET A 189 8.01 16.10 -8.15
C MET A 189 7.65 16.37 -9.64
N PRO A 190 8.52 16.98 -10.46
CA PRO A 190 8.26 17.14 -11.91
C PRO A 190 8.47 15.87 -12.75
N GLY A 191 8.88 14.75 -12.14
CA GLY A 191 9.34 13.53 -12.80
C GLY A 191 8.28 12.81 -13.63
N TRP A 192 7.00 13.18 -13.49
CA TRP A 192 5.93 12.75 -14.39
C TRP A 192 6.22 13.12 -15.86
N ASP A 193 6.94 14.21 -16.12
CA ASP A 193 7.49 14.50 -17.45
C ASP A 193 8.78 13.70 -17.64
N ASN A 194 8.62 12.52 -18.25
CA ASN A 194 9.71 11.58 -18.52
C ASN A 194 10.80 12.10 -19.49
N LYS A 195 10.64 13.31 -20.05
CA LYS A 195 11.66 13.97 -20.87
C LYS A 195 12.69 14.73 -20.04
N LEU A 196 12.35 15.09 -18.79
CA LEU A 196 13.21 15.86 -17.93
C LEU A 196 14.39 15.02 -17.43
N LYS A 197 15.59 15.59 -17.52
CA LYS A 197 16.80 15.04 -16.89
C LYS A 197 16.87 15.48 -15.44
N ILE A 198 17.66 14.78 -14.62
CA ILE A 198 17.82 15.10 -13.19
C ILE A 198 18.20 16.57 -12.92
N SER A 199 18.99 17.18 -13.80
CA SER A 199 19.39 18.59 -13.69
C SER A 199 18.24 19.58 -13.90
N GLU A 200 17.17 19.16 -14.57
CA GLU A 200 15.98 19.95 -14.90
C GLU A 200 14.85 19.77 -13.90
N LEU A 201 14.99 18.79 -12.99
CA LEU A 201 14.05 18.56 -11.90
C LEU A 201 14.17 19.62 -10.79
N GLY A 202 13.39 19.44 -9.73
CA GLY A 202 13.26 20.38 -8.63
C GLY A 202 12.11 20.02 -7.70
N PHE A 203 11.82 20.92 -6.76
CA PHE A 203 10.65 20.81 -5.90
C PHE A 203 9.80 22.06 -6.08
N PRO A 204 8.84 22.08 -7.03
CA PRO A 204 7.96 23.25 -7.26
C PRO A 204 7.23 23.74 -6.02
N ASP A 205 6.91 22.83 -5.09
CA ASP A 205 6.27 23.15 -3.81
C ASP A 205 7.16 23.95 -2.84
N CYS A 206 8.44 24.19 -3.18
CA CYS A 206 9.24 25.20 -2.51
C CYS A 206 8.53 26.55 -2.39
N GLN A 207 7.65 26.91 -3.33
CA GLN A 207 6.85 28.15 -3.28
C GLN A 207 5.93 28.24 -2.06
N TRP A 208 5.57 27.12 -1.44
CA TRP A 208 4.71 27.03 -0.26
C TRP A 208 5.50 26.95 1.05
N THR A 209 6.79 26.66 0.97
CA THR A 209 7.68 26.60 2.14
C THR A 209 8.11 28.01 2.60
N PRO A 210 8.45 28.20 3.89
CA PRO A 210 9.03 29.45 4.38
C PRO A 210 10.39 29.81 3.74
N CYS A 211 11.10 28.84 3.18
CA CYS A 211 12.48 28.97 2.68
C CYS A 211 12.58 28.78 1.16
N LYS A 212 11.64 29.38 0.41
CA LYS A 212 11.47 29.25 -1.04
C LYS A 212 12.78 29.21 -1.83
N ASP A 213 13.70 30.12 -1.54
CA ASP A 213 14.93 30.32 -2.30
C ASP A 213 16.01 29.24 -2.04
N THR A 214 15.99 28.61 -0.86
CA THR A 214 17.02 27.62 -0.47
C THR A 214 16.50 26.19 -0.54
N CYS A 215 15.18 26.03 -0.50
CA CYS A 215 14.47 24.76 -0.50
C CYS A 215 14.89 23.82 -1.65
N LYS A 216 15.02 24.31 -2.89
CA LYS A 216 15.42 23.46 -4.04
C LYS A 216 16.75 22.73 -3.79
N SER A 217 17.75 23.46 -3.28
CA SER A 217 19.07 22.88 -3.01
C SER A 217 19.04 21.85 -1.89
N ARG A 218 18.18 22.04 -0.88
CA ARG A 218 17.98 21.09 0.22
C ARG A 218 17.40 19.78 -0.29
N PHE A 219 16.33 19.83 -1.07
CA PHE A 219 15.71 18.61 -1.60
C PHE A 219 16.59 17.89 -2.63
N ALA A 220 17.43 18.61 -3.38
CA ALA A 220 18.46 17.99 -4.21
C ALA A 220 19.46 17.18 -3.36
N GLN A 221 19.90 17.72 -2.22
CA GLN A 221 20.81 17.04 -1.30
C GLN A 221 20.15 15.82 -0.64
N ARG A 222 18.89 15.94 -0.21
CA ARG A 222 18.14 14.82 0.38
C ARG A 222 17.92 13.69 -0.61
N MET A 223 17.54 14.01 -1.85
CA MET A 223 17.43 13.04 -2.93
C MET A 223 18.77 12.32 -3.18
N GLY A 224 19.89 13.07 -3.23
CA GLY A 224 21.22 12.48 -3.36
C GLY A 224 21.55 11.52 -2.21
N ALA A 225 21.31 11.94 -0.96
CA ALA A 225 21.52 11.12 0.22
C ALA A 225 20.64 9.85 0.22
N SER A 226 19.39 9.94 -0.27
CA SER A 226 18.50 8.79 -0.41
C SER A 226 18.99 7.79 -1.45
N VAL A 227 19.47 8.28 -2.59
CA VAL A 227 20.06 7.45 -3.64
C VAL A 227 21.32 6.76 -3.13
N ASP A 228 22.23 7.51 -2.51
CA ASP A 228 23.48 6.97 -1.96
C ASP A 228 23.18 5.91 -0.91
N LEU A 229 22.20 6.17 -0.02
CA LEU A 229 21.77 5.21 0.98
C LEU A 229 21.20 3.93 0.34
N PHE A 230 20.33 4.05 -0.66
CA PHE A 230 19.77 2.88 -1.33
C PHE A 230 20.87 1.98 -1.91
N PHE A 231 21.84 2.55 -2.64
CA PHE A 231 22.93 1.76 -3.21
C PHE A 231 23.88 1.21 -2.16
N ASP A 232 24.15 1.94 -1.07
CA ASP A 232 24.86 1.39 0.09
C ASP A 232 24.14 0.16 0.65
N ARG A 233 22.81 0.20 0.79
CA ARG A 233 22.05 -0.93 1.31
C ARG A 233 22.03 -2.11 0.33
N VAL A 234 21.94 -1.88 -0.98
CA VAL A 234 22.03 -2.93 -1.99
C VAL A 234 23.39 -3.65 -1.97
N GLU A 235 24.47 -2.94 -1.62
CA GLU A 235 25.80 -3.52 -1.53
C GLU A 235 26.06 -4.21 -0.17
N HIS A 236 25.61 -3.61 0.93
CA HIS A 236 26.06 -3.96 2.28
C HIS A 236 24.99 -4.63 3.15
N SER A 237 23.71 -4.60 2.77
CA SER A 237 22.67 -5.29 3.52
C SER A 237 22.86 -6.80 3.46
N LYS A 238 22.50 -7.47 4.56
CA LYS A 238 22.49 -8.94 4.65
C LYS A 238 21.08 -9.52 4.56
N ALA A 239 20.06 -8.66 4.53
CA ALA A 239 18.68 -9.08 4.47
C ALA A 239 18.38 -9.69 3.09
N LYS A 240 17.59 -10.76 3.02
CA LYS A 240 17.11 -11.28 1.73
C LYS A 240 16.23 -10.27 1.00
N ASN A 241 15.37 -9.56 1.74
CA ASN A 241 14.39 -8.64 1.19
C ASN A 241 14.76 -7.18 1.49
N LEU A 242 14.70 -6.31 0.49
CA LEU A 242 14.73 -4.85 0.69
C LEU A 242 13.33 -4.29 0.39
N LEU A 243 12.69 -3.73 1.41
CA LEU A 243 11.47 -2.95 1.25
C LEU A 243 11.85 -1.49 1.11
N VAL A 244 11.70 -0.94 -0.09
CA VAL A 244 12.10 0.42 -0.44
C VAL A 244 10.84 1.25 -0.66
N PHE A 245 10.80 2.47 -0.13
CA PHE A 245 9.66 3.33 -0.38
C PHE A 245 10.04 4.81 -0.40
N SER A 246 9.32 5.55 -1.23
CA SER A 246 9.36 7.01 -1.29
C SER A 246 7.97 7.52 -1.62
N HIS A 247 7.77 8.83 -1.63
CA HIS A 247 6.49 9.39 -2.06
C HIS A 247 6.21 9.23 -3.56
N TYR A 248 7.23 9.12 -4.43
CA TYR A 248 7.02 9.11 -5.88
C TYR A 248 7.02 7.69 -6.46
N PRO A 249 6.17 7.39 -7.45
CA PRO A 249 6.15 6.08 -8.10
C PRO A 249 7.28 5.95 -9.10
N THR A 250 7.61 4.71 -9.50
CA THR A 250 8.80 4.41 -10.30
C THR A 250 8.82 5.09 -11.68
N ASP A 251 7.65 5.37 -12.27
CA ASP A 251 7.57 6.08 -13.55
C ASP A 251 8.15 7.49 -13.49
N TYR A 252 8.17 8.14 -12.31
CA TYR A 252 8.75 9.47 -12.11
C TYR A 252 10.28 9.48 -12.27
N PHE A 253 10.93 8.31 -12.20
CA PHE A 253 12.39 8.20 -12.33
C PHE A 253 12.84 7.93 -13.76
N THR A 254 11.92 7.65 -14.69
CA THR A 254 12.24 7.19 -16.05
C THR A 254 13.16 8.16 -16.81
N GLY A 255 12.87 9.46 -16.75
CA GLY A 255 13.68 10.49 -17.40
C GLY A 255 14.91 10.88 -16.59
N GLY A 256 14.70 11.19 -15.31
CA GLY A 256 15.73 11.78 -14.45
C GLY A 256 16.77 10.78 -13.94
N ALA A 257 16.38 9.56 -13.62
CA ALA A 257 17.24 8.56 -12.99
C ALA A 257 16.95 7.13 -13.48
N PRO A 258 17.13 6.83 -14.78
CA PRO A 258 16.96 5.47 -15.30
C PRO A 258 17.91 4.45 -14.62
N TRP A 259 19.10 4.88 -14.19
CA TRP A 259 20.04 4.05 -13.43
C TRP A 259 19.52 3.65 -12.05
N LEU A 260 18.62 4.44 -11.43
CA LEU A 260 17.98 4.08 -10.17
C LEU A 260 16.99 2.93 -10.39
N LEU A 261 16.25 2.98 -11.50
CA LEU A 261 15.36 1.89 -11.92
C LEU A 261 16.13 0.60 -12.20
N ASP A 262 17.33 0.69 -12.79
CA ASP A 262 18.20 -0.48 -12.97
C ASP A 262 18.67 -1.04 -11.61
N GLY A 263 18.93 -0.17 -10.63
CA GLY A 263 19.16 -0.57 -9.24
C GLY A 263 17.97 -1.33 -8.65
N PHE A 264 16.74 -0.83 -8.83
CA PHE A 264 15.53 -1.52 -8.37
C PHE A 264 15.26 -2.85 -9.10
N ARG A 265 15.66 -2.98 -10.36
CA ARG A 265 15.58 -4.25 -11.13
C ARG A 265 16.63 -5.28 -10.73
N ASN A 266 17.70 -4.85 -10.06
CA ASN A 266 18.78 -5.74 -9.68
C ASN A 266 18.30 -6.77 -8.64
N LYS A 267 18.29 -8.04 -9.03
CA LYS A 267 17.90 -9.18 -8.20
C LYS A 267 19.08 -10.08 -7.82
N THR A 268 20.31 -9.55 -7.87
CA THR A 268 21.51 -10.36 -7.64
C THR A 268 21.63 -10.77 -6.17
N ASN A 269 21.40 -9.83 -5.25
CA ASN A 269 21.59 -10.05 -3.82
C ASN A 269 20.28 -10.05 -3.03
N HIS A 270 19.26 -9.34 -3.53
CA HIS A 270 18.03 -9.07 -2.79
C HIS A 270 16.79 -9.18 -3.66
N ASP A 271 15.70 -9.60 -3.05
CA ASP A 271 14.35 -9.32 -3.56
C ASP A 271 13.98 -7.89 -3.16
N ILE A 272 13.60 -7.05 -4.14
CA ILE A 272 13.25 -5.64 -3.89
C ILE A 272 11.74 -5.44 -4.05
N PHE A 273 11.14 -4.76 -3.07
CA PHE A 273 9.74 -4.35 -3.07
C PHE A 273 9.68 -2.83 -2.96
N TYR A 274 9.35 -2.14 -4.06
CA TYR A 274 9.28 -0.70 -4.10
C TYR A 274 7.83 -0.19 -3.96
N PHE A 275 7.59 0.77 -3.07
CA PHE A 275 6.29 1.40 -2.91
C PHE A 275 6.40 2.93 -3.09
N GLY A 276 5.60 3.48 -4.00
CA GLY A 276 5.45 4.93 -4.23
C GLY A 276 3.99 5.37 -4.11
N GLY A 277 3.74 6.66 -3.83
CA GLY A 277 2.41 7.28 -3.77
C GLY A 277 2.27 8.41 -4.78
N HIS A 278 1.82 9.59 -4.32
CA HIS A 278 1.71 10.86 -5.06
C HIS A 278 0.65 10.90 -6.17
N ARG A 279 0.55 9.83 -6.96
CA ARG A 279 -0.60 9.60 -7.82
C ARG A 279 -1.66 8.84 -7.02
N HIS A 280 -2.90 9.27 -7.16
CA HIS A 280 -3.97 8.87 -6.27
C HIS A 280 -4.67 7.61 -6.78
N SER A 281 -3.93 6.50 -6.75
CA SER A 281 -4.39 5.16 -7.10
C SER A 281 -3.57 4.09 -6.35
N THR A 282 -4.10 2.87 -6.29
CA THR A 282 -3.41 1.69 -5.72
C THR A 282 -3.31 0.59 -6.77
N ASP A 283 -2.20 0.57 -7.51
CA ASP A 283 -2.02 -0.31 -8.67
C ASP A 283 -0.55 -0.67 -8.96
N THR A 284 -0.34 -1.53 -9.97
CA THR A 284 1.00 -1.84 -10.52
C THR A 284 1.13 -1.51 -12.02
N TRP A 285 0.03 -1.35 -12.73
CA TRP A 285 -0.02 -1.28 -14.19
C TRP A 285 0.32 0.11 -14.75
N SER A 286 0.20 1.15 -13.93
CA SER A 286 0.41 2.55 -14.33
C SER A 286 1.84 3.05 -14.11
N THR A 287 2.74 2.18 -13.63
CA THR A 287 4.09 2.50 -13.17
C THR A 287 5.17 1.98 -14.13
N CYS A 288 6.43 2.42 -13.96
CA CYS A 288 7.55 1.80 -14.67
C CYS A 288 7.95 0.49 -13.97
N SER A 289 7.78 -0.64 -14.65
CA SER A 289 8.08 -1.95 -14.07
C SER A 289 9.56 -2.10 -13.69
N ILE A 290 9.78 -2.69 -12.51
CA ILE A 290 11.09 -3.10 -12.01
C ILE A 290 11.28 -4.64 -12.02
N SER A 291 10.49 -5.36 -12.82
CA SER A 291 10.62 -6.82 -12.97
C SER A 291 12.09 -7.23 -13.19
N PRO A 292 12.58 -8.31 -12.53
CA PRO A 292 11.85 -9.33 -11.76
C PRO A 292 11.50 -8.99 -10.31
N ASN A 293 11.74 -7.75 -9.88
CA ASN A 293 11.31 -7.23 -8.57
C ASN A 293 9.91 -6.59 -8.67
N THR A 294 9.33 -6.22 -7.53
CA THR A 294 7.94 -5.78 -7.44
C THR A 294 7.86 -4.30 -7.10
N ASN A 295 7.05 -3.54 -7.83
CA ASN A 295 6.74 -2.17 -7.47
C ASN A 295 5.24 -1.89 -7.49
N TRP A 296 4.82 -0.96 -6.63
CA TRP A 296 3.44 -0.52 -6.50
C TRP A 296 3.34 1.01 -6.50
N LEU A 297 2.26 1.51 -7.11
CA LEU A 297 1.66 2.78 -6.78
C LEU A 297 0.65 2.56 -5.64
N VAL A 298 0.71 3.36 -4.57
CA VAL A 298 -0.07 3.23 -3.33
C VAL A 298 -0.48 4.61 -2.80
N GLY A 299 -0.87 5.52 -3.68
CA GLY A 299 -1.44 6.82 -3.29
C GLY A 299 -2.97 6.84 -3.27
N GLY A 300 -3.62 5.68 -3.41
CA GLY A 300 -5.07 5.55 -3.39
C GLY A 300 -5.69 5.58 -1.97
N GLY A 301 -5.09 6.29 -1.01
CA GLY A 301 -5.56 6.33 0.39
C GLY A 301 -6.81 7.17 0.62
N GLY A 302 -7.37 7.79 -0.42
CA GLY A 302 -8.64 8.51 -0.37
C GLY A 302 -8.57 9.95 0.11
N GLY A 303 -7.36 10.50 0.25
CA GLY A 303 -7.14 11.79 0.90
C GLY A 303 -7.17 13.01 -0.03
N TYR A 304 -7.11 12.85 -1.34
CA TYR A 304 -6.95 13.99 -2.26
C TYR A 304 -7.79 13.94 -3.54
N SER A 305 -7.55 12.98 -4.43
CA SER A 305 -8.29 12.77 -5.69
C SER A 305 -8.34 11.29 -6.10
N CYS A 306 -8.93 10.97 -7.26
CA CYS A 306 -8.88 9.65 -7.87
C CYS A 306 -8.21 9.74 -9.24
N ASP A 307 -6.98 9.26 -9.36
CA ASP A 307 -6.29 9.12 -10.65
C ASP A 307 -6.69 7.81 -11.35
N SER A 308 -7.32 6.89 -10.61
CA SER A 308 -8.08 5.75 -11.14
C SER A 308 -9.17 5.30 -10.15
N ASP A 309 -10.00 4.34 -10.56
CA ASP A 309 -11.03 3.70 -9.73
C ASP A 309 -10.43 2.83 -8.60
N ASP A 310 -9.14 2.49 -8.68
CA ASP A 310 -8.45 1.62 -7.71
C ASP A 310 -7.97 2.43 -6.50
N GLN A 311 -8.78 2.46 -5.44
CA GLN A 311 -8.49 3.12 -4.16
C GLN A 311 -8.41 2.09 -3.03
N GLY A 312 -7.40 2.21 -2.17
CA GLY A 312 -7.16 1.26 -1.09
C GLY A 312 -5.70 1.20 -0.66
N PHE A 313 -5.28 0.07 -0.12
CA PHE A 313 -3.94 -0.17 0.44
C PHE A 313 -3.37 -1.48 -0.08
N VAL A 314 -2.07 -1.70 0.12
CA VAL A 314 -1.40 -2.96 -0.24
C VAL A 314 -1.10 -3.78 1.02
N VAL A 315 -1.25 -5.09 0.91
CA VAL A 315 -0.82 -6.08 1.90
C VAL A 315 0.44 -6.76 1.38
N GLY A 316 1.41 -6.94 2.25
CA GLY A 316 2.53 -7.85 2.04
C GLY A 316 2.49 -9.00 3.04
N GLU A 317 2.65 -10.24 2.56
CA GLU A 317 2.73 -11.44 3.38
C GLU A 317 4.11 -12.08 3.23
N VAL A 318 4.85 -12.22 4.33
CA VAL A 318 6.18 -12.82 4.34
C VAL A 318 6.07 -14.27 4.81
N HIS A 319 6.45 -15.20 3.94
CA HIS A 319 6.33 -16.64 4.17
C HIS A 319 7.50 -17.22 4.98
N ALA A 320 7.38 -18.48 5.42
CA ALA A 320 8.40 -19.19 6.18
C ALA A 320 9.80 -19.20 5.53
N ASP A 321 9.87 -19.18 4.20
CA ASP A 321 11.11 -19.13 3.42
C ASP A 321 11.55 -17.70 3.05
N TYR A 322 10.92 -16.70 3.67
CA TYR A 322 11.14 -15.28 3.46
C TYR A 322 10.81 -14.82 2.03
N SER A 323 10.08 -15.59 1.23
CA SER A 323 9.42 -15.04 0.03
C SER A 323 8.29 -14.09 0.45
N VAL A 324 7.97 -13.11 -0.39
CA VAL A 324 6.94 -12.11 -0.10
C VAL A 324 5.93 -12.07 -1.23
N ASP A 325 4.66 -12.24 -0.88
CA ASP A 325 3.54 -11.96 -1.77
C ASP A 325 2.96 -10.59 -1.45
N THR A 326 2.59 -9.83 -2.47
CA THR A 326 1.93 -8.52 -2.31
C THR A 326 0.65 -8.44 -3.12
N TYR A 327 -0.40 -7.86 -2.55
CA TYR A 327 -1.68 -7.65 -3.25
C TYR A 327 -2.44 -6.44 -2.69
N ALA A 328 -3.25 -5.80 -3.53
CA ALA A 328 -4.09 -4.69 -3.11
C ALA A 328 -5.37 -5.17 -2.40
N VAL A 329 -5.84 -4.36 -1.46
CA VAL A 329 -7.18 -4.42 -0.87
C VAL A 329 -7.86 -3.10 -1.20
N LEU A 330 -8.82 -3.17 -2.13
CA LEU A 330 -9.52 -2.00 -2.64
C LEU A 330 -10.88 -1.82 -1.95
N VAL A 331 -11.37 -0.59 -1.94
CA VAL A 331 -12.75 -0.25 -1.56
C VAL A 331 -13.61 -0.02 -2.80
N ASP A 332 -14.93 0.00 -2.61
CA ASP A 332 -15.85 0.31 -3.71
C ASP A 332 -15.56 1.71 -4.23
N LYS A 333 -15.38 1.83 -5.55
CA LYS A 333 -15.00 3.09 -6.17
C LYS A 333 -16.00 4.20 -5.90
N GLU A 334 -17.28 3.89 -5.75
CA GLU A 334 -18.32 4.89 -5.50
C GLU A 334 -18.15 5.59 -4.14
N LEU A 335 -17.40 5.00 -3.20
CA LEU A 335 -17.05 5.64 -1.92
C LEU A 335 -15.99 6.72 -2.08
N CYS A 336 -15.18 6.64 -3.12
CA CYS A 336 -14.00 7.48 -3.33
C CYS A 336 -14.15 8.36 -4.58
N CYS A 337 -14.46 7.74 -5.71
CA CYS A 337 -14.57 8.34 -7.02
C CYS A 337 -16.07 8.38 -7.44
N LEU A 338 -16.84 9.39 -7.01
CA LEU A 338 -18.18 9.59 -7.59
C LEU A 338 -18.01 9.93 -9.08
N PRO A 339 -18.93 9.47 -9.93
CA PRO A 339 -18.95 9.91 -11.32
C PRO A 339 -19.09 11.44 -11.37
N PRO A 340 -18.47 12.12 -12.36
CA PRO A 340 -18.70 13.53 -12.57
C PRO A 340 -20.21 13.74 -12.70
N THR A 341 -20.78 14.55 -11.81
CA THR A 341 -22.22 14.83 -11.83
C THR A 341 -22.56 15.36 -13.20
N THR A 342 -23.41 14.64 -13.93
CA THR A 342 -24.06 15.19 -15.13
C THR A 342 -24.91 16.35 -14.63
N THR A 343 -24.38 17.56 -14.73
CA THR A 343 -25.20 18.76 -14.63
C THR A 343 -26.19 18.67 -15.79
N SER A 344 -27.42 18.27 -15.46
CA SER A 344 -28.53 18.44 -16.40
C SER A 344 -28.68 19.93 -16.63
N THR A 345 -28.25 20.38 -17.80
CA THR A 345 -28.65 21.66 -18.36
C THR A 345 -30.17 21.60 -18.56
N SER A 346 -30.95 22.08 -17.58
CA SER A 346 -32.26 22.64 -17.87
C SER A 346 -32.07 24.14 -18.08
N SER A 347 -32.07 24.48 -19.37
CA SER A 347 -32.23 25.83 -19.86
C SER A 347 -33.49 26.47 -19.26
N THR A 348 -33.35 27.66 -18.70
CA THR A 348 -34.23 28.78 -19.03
C THR A 348 -33.41 30.06 -19.10
N SER A 349 -33.55 30.69 -20.27
CA SER A 349 -33.13 32.01 -20.66
C SER A 349 -33.33 33.08 -19.59
N GLU A 350 -32.33 33.96 -19.44
CA GLU A 350 -32.47 35.35 -19.86
C GLU A 350 -31.09 35.97 -20.00
N ALA A 351 -30.81 36.45 -21.20
CA ALA A 351 -29.65 37.26 -21.50
C ALA A 351 -30.00 38.71 -21.19
N GLU A 352 -29.19 39.40 -20.39
CA GLU A 352 -28.92 40.82 -20.60
C GLU A 352 -27.44 41.12 -20.33
N PRO A 353 -26.83 41.99 -21.16
CA PRO A 353 -25.40 42.28 -21.11
C PRO A 353 -25.08 43.41 -20.12
N MET A 354 -23.80 43.78 -20.10
CA MET A 354 -23.29 45.17 -20.02
C MET A 354 -22.62 45.67 -18.72
N TRP A 355 -21.30 45.86 -18.86
CA TRP A 355 -20.44 47.00 -18.45
C TRP A 355 -19.44 46.88 -17.29
N THR A 356 -18.20 47.25 -17.70
CA THR A 356 -17.00 47.80 -17.03
C THR A 356 -16.18 46.91 -16.13
#